data_AF-A0A059LKH4-F1
#
_entry.id   AF-A0A059LKH4-F1
#
_cell.length_a   1.000
_cell.length_b   1.000
_cell.length_c   1.000
_cell.angle_alpha   90.00
_cell.angle_beta   90.00
_cell.angle_gamma   90.00
#
_symmetry.space_group_name_H-M   'P 1'
#
loop_
_entity.id
_entity.type
_entity.pdbx_description
1 polymer ?
#
loop_
_entity_poly.entity_id
_entity_poly.type
_entity_poly.pdbx_seq_one_letter_code
_entity_poly.pdbx_strand_id
1 'polypeptide(L)'
;VEVRDAILSDTHGGELEIVVPTTGIWGTAGVGGNNLDKNSPDFAKYERVRRATERVDRVVKLAEDESVALLKVDVEGFEPQVLRGCRDLLLADRVDHIIMEYSPGVAVNNADFKAGEMNAAMLLGLLQQGYSLFNLHWHVPFLGWTAPLPPLEEIRAASLVYDASDMILAQEGRMGCPPEGLEQEMSKRMYACNTLPWGCHPFSYFASFRHNTNVWAARTRPGVKLLGDALVPGVNLTADLSHRYDIFTDTSVGLVRCGKIKAKDLPRNRCPCTHEDCRDVESALRQLGAKGLLEPAFVQPPLEQYRIRNW
;
A
#
# COMPACT_ATOMS: atom_id res chain seq x y z
N VAL A 1 -29.27 2.61 -13.11
CA VAL A 1 -28.46 2.77 -11.89
C VAL A 1 -29.20 2.12 -10.76
N GLU A 2 -28.61 1.11 -10.13
CA GLU A 2 -29.16 0.43 -8.96
C GLU A 2 -28.36 0.87 -7.74
N VAL A 3 -29.03 1.21 -6.66
CA VAL A 3 -28.42 1.52 -5.37
C VAL A 3 -28.94 0.48 -4.37
N ARG A 4 -28.04 -0.09 -3.59
CA ARG A 4 -28.35 -1.18 -2.66
C ARG A 4 -28.13 -0.72 -1.22
N ASP A 5 -29.05 -1.10 -0.34
CA ASP A 5 -28.96 -0.84 1.11
C ASP A 5 -28.27 -2.03 1.80
N ALA A 6 -27.00 -2.27 1.46
CA ALA A 6 -26.19 -3.38 1.94
C ALA A 6 -24.70 -2.99 2.01
N ILE A 7 -23.91 -3.78 2.75
CA ILE A 7 -22.45 -3.61 2.84
C ILE A 7 -21.78 -4.70 2.00
N LEU A 8 -20.97 -4.31 1.01
CA LEU A 8 -20.20 -5.28 0.24
C LEU A 8 -19.08 -5.90 1.10
N SER A 9 -18.97 -7.23 1.10
CA SER A 9 -17.96 -7.98 1.84
C SER A 9 -17.69 -9.35 1.17
N ASP A 10 -16.76 -10.10 1.74
CA ASP A 10 -16.49 -11.51 1.47
C ASP A 10 -17.55 -12.48 2.02
N THR A 11 -18.53 -11.99 2.79
CA THR A 11 -19.64 -12.76 3.36
C THR A 11 -20.99 -12.30 2.82
N HIS A 12 -22.02 -13.15 2.98
CA HIS A 12 -23.39 -12.81 2.59
C HIS A 12 -24.39 -13.18 3.69
N GLY A 13 -25.28 -12.25 4.02
CA GLY A 13 -26.30 -12.42 5.06
C GLY A 13 -25.79 -12.25 6.49
N GLY A 14 -24.51 -11.88 6.67
CA GLY A 14 -24.00 -11.40 7.96
C GLY A 14 -24.40 -9.94 8.19
N GLU A 15 -23.92 -9.33 9.27
CA GLU A 15 -24.08 -7.89 9.51
C GLU A 15 -22.73 -7.24 9.77
N LEU A 16 -22.53 -6.06 9.20
CA LEU A 16 -21.40 -5.18 9.48
C LEU A 16 -21.91 -3.79 9.88
N GLU A 17 -21.04 -3.03 10.54
CA GLU A 17 -21.28 -1.64 10.90
C GLU A 17 -20.36 -0.74 10.08
N ILE A 18 -20.94 0.25 9.39
CA ILE A 18 -20.20 1.38 8.84
C ILE A 18 -20.31 2.53 9.84
N VAL A 19 -19.17 3.16 10.14
CA VAL A 19 -19.12 4.41 10.89
C VAL A 19 -18.95 5.55 9.90
N VAL A 20 -19.83 6.55 9.97
CA VAL A 20 -19.91 7.68 9.04
C VAL A 20 -19.63 8.98 9.80
N PRO A 21 -18.63 9.78 9.37
CA PRO A 21 -18.36 11.06 10.00
C PRO A 21 -19.51 12.04 9.75
N THR A 22 -19.99 12.70 10.81
CA THR A 22 -21.06 13.73 10.73
C THR A 22 -20.51 15.15 10.55
N THR A 23 -19.20 15.32 10.72
CA THR A 23 -18.42 16.53 10.50
C THR A 23 -17.08 16.17 9.85
N GLY A 24 -16.42 17.11 9.17
CA GLY A 24 -15.12 16.84 8.52
C GLY A 24 -15.23 16.33 7.08
N ILE A 25 -14.42 15.34 6.72
CA ILE A 25 -14.31 14.81 5.34
C ILE A 25 -15.36 13.71 5.12
N TRP A 26 -16.31 13.95 4.22
CA TRP A 26 -17.48 13.09 4.01
C TRP A 26 -17.18 11.79 3.22
N GLY A 27 -15.93 11.57 2.81
CA GLY A 27 -15.47 10.37 2.11
C GLY A 27 -14.93 9.26 3.02
N THR A 28 -14.58 9.56 4.28
CA THR A 28 -13.81 8.63 5.12
C THR A 28 -14.64 7.60 5.87
N ALA A 29 -15.89 7.36 5.45
CA ALA A 29 -16.73 6.34 6.06
C ALA A 29 -16.07 4.96 5.93
N GLY A 30 -16.11 4.16 6.99
CA GLY A 30 -15.38 2.90 7.00
C GLY A 30 -16.06 1.83 7.84
N VAL A 31 -15.87 0.58 7.44
CA VAL A 31 -16.31 -0.59 8.21
C VAL A 31 -15.60 -0.59 9.57
N GLY A 32 -16.38 -0.65 10.65
CA GLY A 32 -15.88 -0.55 12.04
C GLY A 32 -15.24 0.81 12.40
N GLY A 33 -15.31 1.80 11.51
CA GLY A 33 -14.62 3.09 11.68
C GLY A 33 -13.11 2.98 11.57
N ASN A 34 -12.59 1.99 10.81
CA ASN A 34 -11.15 1.79 10.67
C ASN A 34 -10.44 2.97 9.98
N ASN A 35 -11.07 3.65 9.02
CA ASN A 35 -10.45 4.82 8.40
C ASN A 35 -10.62 6.13 9.19
N LEU A 36 -11.17 6.08 10.40
CA LEU A 36 -11.53 7.28 11.16
C LEU A 36 -10.54 7.51 12.30
N ASP A 37 -10.24 8.78 12.56
CA ASP A 37 -9.51 9.17 13.76
C ASP A 37 -10.37 8.95 15.00
N LYS A 38 -10.10 7.84 15.70
CA LYS A 38 -10.77 7.42 16.93
C LYS A 38 -10.50 8.38 18.10
N ASN A 39 -9.47 9.22 18.00
CA ASN A 39 -9.14 10.24 19.01
C ASN A 39 -9.83 11.59 18.75
N SER A 40 -10.53 11.73 17.61
CA SER A 40 -11.31 12.93 17.35
C SER A 40 -12.36 13.13 18.46
N PRO A 41 -12.52 14.35 19.01
CA PRO A 41 -13.56 14.63 19.99
C PRO A 41 -14.98 14.41 19.42
N ASP A 42 -15.12 14.37 18.09
CA ASP A 42 -16.38 14.13 17.41
C ASP A 42 -16.63 12.64 17.10
N PHE A 43 -15.67 11.73 17.34
CA PHE A 43 -15.82 10.32 16.99
C PHE A 43 -17.06 9.66 17.64
N ALA A 44 -17.39 10.07 18.87
CA ALA A 44 -18.60 9.62 19.57
C ALA A 44 -19.92 10.11 18.93
N LYS A 45 -19.87 11.16 18.11
CA LYS A 45 -21.02 11.76 17.40
C LYS A 45 -21.17 11.20 15.98
N TYR A 46 -20.26 10.34 15.53
CA TYR A 46 -20.33 9.74 14.21
C TYR A 46 -21.51 8.77 14.14
N GLU A 47 -22.16 8.75 12.98
CA GLU A 47 -23.31 7.91 12.73
C GLU A 47 -22.84 6.45 12.56
N ARG A 48 -23.62 5.51 13.07
CA ARG A 48 -23.34 4.08 12.98
C ARG A 48 -24.48 3.40 12.26
N VAL A 49 -24.18 2.83 11.10
CA VAL A 49 -25.16 2.19 10.24
C VAL A 49 -24.84 0.71 10.15
N ARG A 50 -25.74 -0.13 10.66
CA ARG A 50 -25.65 -1.59 10.52
C ARG A 50 -26.50 -2.06 9.37
N ARG A 51 -25.92 -2.89 8.50
CA ARG A 51 -26.61 -3.49 7.36
C ARG A 51 -26.12 -4.89 7.10
N ALA A 52 -26.95 -5.64 6.39
CA ALA A 52 -26.60 -6.97 5.94
C ALA A 52 -25.42 -6.92 4.95
N THR A 53 -24.58 -7.95 4.99
CA THR A 53 -23.47 -8.11 4.05
C THR A 53 -23.91 -8.77 2.75
N GLU A 54 -23.31 -8.35 1.64
CA GLU A 54 -23.48 -8.97 0.34
C GLU A 54 -22.14 -9.22 -0.37
N ARG A 55 -22.06 -10.35 -1.07
CA ARG A 55 -20.99 -10.61 -2.03
C ARG A 55 -21.34 -10.04 -3.39
N VAL A 56 -20.38 -9.40 -4.05
CA VAL A 56 -20.55 -8.88 -5.41
C VAL A 56 -20.95 -10.00 -6.39
N ASP A 57 -20.35 -11.19 -6.27
CA ASP A 57 -20.70 -12.37 -7.09
C ASP A 57 -22.19 -12.78 -6.99
N ARG A 58 -22.87 -12.41 -5.89
CA ARG A 58 -24.30 -12.69 -5.71
C ARG A 58 -25.19 -11.61 -6.27
N VAL A 59 -24.72 -10.37 -6.30
CA VAL A 59 -25.50 -9.22 -6.75
C VAL A 59 -25.40 -9.06 -8.25
N VAL A 60 -24.19 -9.17 -8.80
CA VAL A 60 -23.94 -9.02 -10.23
C VAL A 60 -24.33 -10.30 -10.94
N LYS A 61 -25.46 -10.26 -11.66
CA LYS A 61 -25.95 -11.36 -12.50
C LYS A 61 -25.63 -11.06 -13.94
N LEU A 62 -24.73 -11.85 -14.52
CA LEU A 62 -24.30 -11.74 -15.91
C LEU A 62 -24.89 -12.90 -16.70
N ALA A 63 -25.33 -12.65 -17.93
CA ALA A 63 -25.55 -13.70 -18.92
C ALA A 63 -24.23 -14.39 -19.28
N GLU A 64 -24.28 -15.55 -19.95
CA GLU A 64 -23.09 -16.35 -20.27
C GLU A 64 -22.04 -15.58 -21.10
N ASP A 65 -22.43 -14.58 -21.88
CA ASP A 65 -21.57 -13.77 -22.75
C ASP A 65 -21.25 -12.36 -22.21
N GLU A 66 -21.72 -11.99 -21.02
CA GLU A 66 -21.52 -10.64 -20.45
C GLU A 66 -20.33 -10.53 -19.48
N SER A 67 -19.44 -9.56 -19.67
CA SER A 67 -18.40 -9.21 -18.70
C SER A 67 -18.71 -7.90 -17.96
N VAL A 68 -18.10 -7.73 -16.79
CA VAL A 68 -17.99 -6.44 -16.10
C VAL A 68 -16.86 -5.65 -16.77
N ALA A 69 -17.24 -4.66 -17.57
CA ALA A 69 -16.27 -3.78 -18.23
C ALA A 69 -15.40 -3.00 -17.21
N LEU A 70 -15.97 -2.57 -16.09
CA LEU A 70 -15.27 -1.82 -15.05
C LEU A 70 -15.88 -2.06 -13.67
N LEU A 71 -15.02 -2.38 -12.69
CA LEU A 71 -15.33 -2.43 -11.27
C LEU A 71 -14.59 -1.29 -10.55
N LYS A 72 -15.32 -0.35 -9.93
CA LYS A 72 -14.72 0.66 -9.05
C LYS A 72 -14.86 0.23 -7.59
N VAL A 73 -13.77 0.20 -6.82
CA VAL A 73 -13.78 -0.14 -5.39
C VAL A 73 -13.07 0.94 -4.57
N ASP A 74 -13.82 1.65 -3.76
CA ASP A 74 -13.33 2.81 -3.00
C ASP A 74 -14.02 2.77 -1.64
N VAL A 75 -13.40 2.03 -0.71
CA VAL A 75 -14.01 1.64 0.58
C VAL A 75 -13.02 1.80 1.74
N GLU A 76 -12.03 2.68 1.55
CA GLU A 76 -11.17 3.22 2.59
C GLU A 76 -10.46 2.14 3.42
N GLY A 77 -9.81 1.17 2.75
CA GLY A 77 -9.04 0.10 3.38
C GLY A 77 -9.76 -1.25 3.52
N PHE A 78 -11.03 -1.32 3.13
CA PHE A 78 -11.83 -2.56 3.11
C PHE A 78 -11.83 -3.26 1.73
N GLU A 79 -10.97 -2.81 0.80
CA GLU A 79 -10.90 -3.32 -0.57
C GLU A 79 -10.63 -4.83 -0.64
N PRO A 80 -9.73 -5.42 0.19
CA PRO A 80 -9.50 -6.87 0.16
C PRO A 80 -10.79 -7.67 0.34
N GLN A 81 -11.61 -7.32 1.33
CA GLN A 81 -12.87 -8.02 1.62
C GLN A 81 -13.87 -7.87 0.48
N VAL A 82 -13.98 -6.69 -0.12
CA VAL A 82 -14.85 -6.49 -1.29
C VAL A 82 -14.39 -7.33 -2.48
N LEU A 83 -13.09 -7.36 -2.78
CA LEU A 83 -12.56 -8.16 -3.90
C LEU A 83 -12.63 -9.67 -3.65
N ARG A 84 -12.53 -10.14 -2.41
CA ARG A 84 -12.87 -11.53 -2.06
C ARG A 84 -14.36 -11.83 -2.28
N GLY A 85 -15.23 -10.84 -2.08
CA GLY A 85 -16.64 -10.90 -2.46
C GLY A 85 -16.89 -10.99 -3.98
N CYS A 86 -15.87 -10.68 -4.80
CA CYS A 86 -15.85 -10.80 -6.27
C CYS A 86 -15.10 -12.06 -6.77
N ARG A 87 -14.71 -12.98 -5.89
CA ARG A 87 -13.80 -14.09 -6.23
C ARG A 87 -14.28 -14.88 -7.44
N ASP A 88 -15.55 -15.23 -7.51
CA ASP A 88 -16.07 -16.11 -8.55
C ASP A 88 -16.05 -15.39 -9.92
N LEU A 89 -16.39 -14.09 -9.97
CA LEU A 89 -16.25 -13.25 -11.16
C LEU A 89 -14.78 -13.12 -11.61
N LEU A 90 -13.85 -12.95 -10.66
CA LEU A 90 -12.43 -12.79 -10.95
C LEU A 90 -11.79 -14.08 -11.48
N LEU A 91 -12.14 -15.23 -10.90
CA LEU A 91 -11.68 -16.57 -11.32
C LEU A 91 -12.26 -16.98 -12.67
N ALA A 92 -13.50 -16.56 -12.97
CA ALA A 92 -14.15 -16.81 -14.25
C ALA A 92 -13.75 -15.81 -15.34
N ASP A 93 -12.76 -14.96 -15.05
CA ASP A 93 -12.22 -13.97 -15.98
C ASP A 93 -13.25 -12.94 -16.49
N ARG A 94 -14.25 -12.61 -15.67
CA ARG A 94 -15.41 -11.77 -16.04
C ARG A 94 -15.28 -10.29 -15.72
N VAL A 95 -14.14 -9.83 -15.24
CA VAL A 95 -13.90 -8.40 -14.94
C VAL A 95 -12.72 -7.93 -15.76
N ASP A 96 -12.94 -6.93 -16.61
CA ASP A 96 -11.92 -6.44 -17.54
C ASP A 96 -11.00 -5.41 -16.90
N HIS A 97 -11.59 -4.49 -16.14
CA HIS A 97 -10.90 -3.42 -15.44
C HIS A 97 -11.36 -3.29 -14.00
N ILE A 98 -10.41 -3.02 -13.10
CA ILE A 98 -10.69 -2.65 -11.71
C ILE A 98 -9.95 -1.35 -11.41
N ILE A 99 -10.67 -0.35 -10.93
CA ILE A 99 -10.07 0.86 -10.36
C ILE A 99 -10.34 0.82 -8.87
N MET A 100 -9.30 0.82 -8.07
CA MET A 100 -9.45 0.70 -6.62
C MET A 100 -8.52 1.63 -5.86
N GLU A 101 -8.89 1.91 -4.61
CA GLU A 101 -7.93 2.44 -3.66
C GLU A 101 -7.02 1.31 -3.13
N TYR A 102 -5.76 1.62 -2.88
CA TYR A 102 -4.81 0.77 -2.17
C TYR A 102 -4.38 1.50 -0.90
N SER A 103 -4.82 1.02 0.26
CA SER A 103 -4.84 1.83 1.49
C SER A 103 -4.14 1.15 2.68
N PRO A 104 -2.89 0.66 2.54
CA PRO A 104 -2.15 0.06 3.64
C PRO A 104 -1.96 1.03 4.83
N GLY A 105 -1.99 2.34 4.62
CA GLY A 105 -1.93 3.33 5.69
C GLY A 105 -3.11 3.26 6.68
N VAL A 106 -4.28 2.77 6.26
CA VAL A 106 -5.42 2.55 7.16
C VAL A 106 -5.07 1.46 8.18
N ALA A 107 -4.51 0.36 7.71
CA ALA A 107 -4.03 -0.73 8.57
C ALA A 107 -2.93 -0.25 9.55
N VAL A 108 -1.96 0.53 9.04
CA VAL A 108 -0.89 1.10 9.87
C VAL A 108 -1.42 2.00 10.98
N ASN A 109 -2.36 2.89 10.67
CA ASN A 109 -2.95 3.80 11.66
C ASN A 109 -3.72 3.07 12.77
N ASN A 110 -4.26 1.88 12.48
CA ASN A 110 -4.95 1.03 13.46
C ASN A 110 -4.05 0.00 14.14
N ALA A 111 -2.76 -0.06 13.79
CA ALA A 111 -1.86 -1.15 14.15
C ALA A 111 -2.40 -2.56 13.78
N ASP A 112 -3.25 -2.65 12.75
CA ASP A 112 -3.75 -3.91 12.20
C ASP A 112 -2.88 -4.34 11.01
N PHE A 113 -1.64 -4.70 11.30
CA PHE A 113 -0.68 -5.07 10.26
C PHE A 113 -1.09 -6.32 9.48
N LYS A 114 -1.95 -7.18 10.05
CA LYS A 114 -2.50 -8.32 9.30
C LYS A 114 -3.42 -7.84 8.18
N ALA A 115 -4.26 -6.84 8.42
CA ALA A 115 -5.04 -6.19 7.36
C ALA A 115 -4.14 -5.51 6.32
N GLY A 116 -3.02 -4.92 6.75
CA GLY A 116 -2.01 -4.34 5.85
C GLY A 116 -1.39 -5.39 4.92
N GLU A 117 -1.05 -6.57 5.45
CA GLU A 117 -0.57 -7.70 4.64
C GLU A 117 -1.63 -8.13 3.61
N MET A 118 -2.90 -8.16 4.00
CA MET A 118 -4.00 -8.53 3.10
C MET A 118 -4.21 -7.53 1.95
N ASN A 119 -3.88 -6.27 2.16
CA ASN A 119 -3.86 -5.28 1.08
C ASN A 119 -2.84 -5.67 0.00
N ALA A 120 -1.61 -6.02 0.37
CA ALA A 120 -0.59 -6.48 -0.59
C ALA A 120 -1.00 -7.81 -1.26
N ALA A 121 -1.55 -8.74 -0.46
CA ALA A 121 -2.03 -10.03 -0.95
C ALA A 121 -3.13 -9.89 -2.03
N MET A 122 -4.03 -8.92 -1.87
CA MET A 122 -5.07 -8.60 -2.85
C MET A 122 -4.47 -8.27 -4.22
N LEU A 123 -3.51 -7.35 -4.27
CA LEU A 123 -2.84 -6.95 -5.53
C LEU A 123 -2.00 -8.10 -6.12
N LEU A 124 -1.31 -8.87 -5.28
CA LEU A 124 -0.58 -10.07 -5.72
C LEU A 124 -1.51 -11.11 -6.34
N GLY A 125 -2.69 -11.33 -5.77
CA GLY A 125 -3.69 -12.22 -6.34
C GLY A 125 -4.20 -11.76 -7.70
N LEU A 126 -4.41 -10.46 -7.89
CA LEU A 126 -4.77 -9.91 -9.21
C LEU A 126 -3.67 -10.15 -10.25
N LEU A 127 -2.40 -9.89 -9.91
CA LEU A 127 -1.27 -10.19 -10.81
C LEU A 127 -1.23 -11.68 -11.18
N GLN A 128 -1.46 -12.57 -10.22
CA GLN A 128 -1.48 -14.01 -10.45
C GLN A 128 -2.69 -14.47 -11.30
N GLN A 129 -3.80 -13.73 -11.27
CA GLN A 129 -4.96 -13.94 -12.15
C GLN A 129 -4.76 -13.30 -13.54
N GLY A 130 -3.56 -12.76 -13.84
CA GLY A 130 -3.21 -12.23 -15.16
C GLY A 130 -3.53 -10.75 -15.37
N TYR A 131 -3.89 -10.00 -14.33
CA TYR A 131 -4.01 -8.55 -14.46
C TYR A 131 -2.63 -7.88 -14.56
N SER A 132 -2.55 -6.80 -15.33
CA SER A 132 -1.51 -5.79 -15.22
C SER A 132 -1.96 -4.71 -14.24
N LEU A 133 -1.09 -4.26 -13.34
CA LEU A 133 -1.40 -3.25 -12.34
C LEU A 133 -0.65 -1.95 -12.62
N PHE A 134 -1.34 -0.82 -12.51
CA PHE A 134 -0.78 0.51 -12.75
C PHE A 134 -1.09 1.44 -11.59
N ASN A 135 -0.11 2.25 -11.19
CA ASN A 135 -0.30 3.33 -10.23
C ASN A 135 -1.02 4.51 -10.90
N LEU A 136 -2.12 4.95 -10.32
CA LEU A 136 -2.85 6.14 -10.75
C LEU A 136 -2.52 7.30 -9.79
N HIS A 137 -1.55 8.12 -10.17
CA HIS A 137 -1.17 9.26 -9.33
C HIS A 137 -2.34 10.25 -9.18
N TRP A 138 -2.52 10.74 -7.95
CA TRP A 138 -3.55 11.73 -7.59
C TRP A 138 -3.48 13.07 -8.36
N HIS A 139 -2.37 13.35 -9.04
CA HIS A 139 -2.10 14.62 -9.73
C HIS A 139 -2.02 14.48 -11.26
N VAL A 140 -2.54 13.40 -11.83
CA VAL A 140 -2.67 13.29 -13.29
C VAL A 140 -3.77 14.25 -13.78
N PRO A 141 -3.45 15.28 -14.58
CA PRO A 141 -4.47 16.19 -15.09
C PRO A 141 -5.40 15.45 -16.04
N PHE A 142 -6.71 15.70 -15.95
CA PHE A 142 -7.66 15.23 -16.94
C PHE A 142 -7.48 16.04 -18.23
N LEU A 143 -6.88 15.42 -19.24
CA LEU A 143 -6.62 16.04 -20.54
C LEU A 143 -7.81 15.92 -21.53
N GLY A 144 -8.92 15.31 -21.10
CA GLY A 144 -10.11 15.04 -21.93
C GLY A 144 -10.28 13.56 -22.28
N TRP A 145 -11.50 13.16 -22.66
CA TRP A 145 -11.86 11.76 -22.96
C TRP A 145 -11.15 11.18 -24.18
N THR A 146 -10.68 12.03 -25.09
CA THR A 146 -10.00 11.65 -26.33
C THR A 146 -8.48 11.77 -26.25
N ALA A 147 -7.96 12.30 -25.13
CA ALA A 147 -6.53 12.39 -24.93
C ALA A 147 -5.95 10.97 -24.76
N PRO A 148 -4.71 10.72 -25.25
CA PRO A 148 -4.05 9.46 -24.98
C PRO A 148 -3.88 9.29 -23.46
N LEU A 149 -3.92 8.03 -23.01
CA LEU A 149 -3.61 7.73 -21.62
C LEU A 149 -2.20 8.25 -21.30
N PRO A 150 -2.02 8.94 -20.17
CA PRO A 150 -0.71 9.38 -19.76
C PRO A 150 0.16 8.15 -19.48
N PRO A 151 1.49 8.29 -19.57
CA PRO A 151 2.38 7.24 -19.13
C PRO A 151 2.13 6.92 -17.65
N LEU A 152 2.10 5.64 -17.29
CA LEU A 152 1.87 5.17 -15.92
C LEU A 152 3.03 4.32 -15.42
N GLU A 153 3.18 4.24 -14.11
CA GLU A 153 4.09 3.30 -13.46
C GLU A 153 3.42 1.93 -13.30
N GLU A 154 4.17 0.86 -13.52
CA GLU A 154 3.69 -0.52 -13.37
C GLU A 154 3.96 -1.04 -11.95
N ILE A 155 2.94 -1.59 -11.31
CA ILE A 155 3.08 -2.22 -9.99
C ILE A 155 3.45 -3.68 -10.22
N ARG A 156 4.60 -4.10 -9.70
CA ARG A 156 5.16 -5.44 -9.91
C ARG A 156 4.86 -6.36 -8.73
N ALA A 157 4.85 -7.67 -8.99
CA ALA A 157 4.79 -8.64 -7.90
C ALA A 157 5.97 -8.47 -6.93
N ALA A 158 7.18 -8.24 -7.48
CA ALA A 158 8.39 -8.07 -6.69
C ALA A 158 8.28 -6.96 -5.64
N SER A 159 7.66 -5.81 -5.96
CA SER A 159 7.48 -4.72 -5.00
C SER A 159 6.47 -5.08 -3.91
N LEU A 160 5.33 -5.68 -4.28
CA LEU A 160 4.27 -6.06 -3.34
C LEU A 160 4.69 -7.16 -2.35
N VAL A 161 5.67 -7.99 -2.70
CA VAL A 161 6.28 -8.93 -1.74
C VAL A 161 6.96 -8.18 -0.59
N TYR A 162 7.56 -7.02 -0.87
CA TYR A 162 8.12 -6.15 0.16
C TYR A 162 7.02 -5.47 0.98
N ASP A 163 5.90 -5.05 0.39
CA ASP A 163 4.77 -4.52 1.16
C ASP A 163 4.25 -5.56 2.18
N ALA A 164 4.13 -6.82 1.78
CA ALA A 164 3.72 -7.90 2.69
C ALA A 164 4.78 -8.19 3.77
N SER A 165 6.06 -8.30 3.37
CA SER A 165 7.19 -8.44 4.31
C SER A 165 7.20 -7.31 5.33
N ASP A 166 6.94 -6.08 4.88
CA ASP A 166 6.94 -4.90 5.71
C ASP A 166 5.89 -5.01 6.83
N MET A 167 4.69 -5.44 6.48
CA MET A 167 3.60 -5.62 7.43
C MET A 167 3.88 -6.74 8.45
N ILE A 168 4.49 -7.84 8.01
CA ILE A 168 4.92 -8.93 8.91
C ILE A 168 5.96 -8.43 9.92
N LEU A 169 6.99 -7.71 9.46
CA LEU A 169 8.01 -7.16 10.34
C LEU A 169 7.46 -6.11 11.30
N ALA A 170 6.49 -5.30 10.85
CA ALA A 170 5.81 -4.35 11.71
C ALA A 170 5.00 -5.07 12.81
N GLN A 171 4.30 -6.15 12.47
CA GLN A 171 3.62 -7.00 13.46
C GLN A 171 4.59 -7.57 14.50
N GLU A 172 5.83 -7.88 14.11
CA GLU A 172 6.88 -8.38 15.00
C GLU A 172 7.61 -7.30 15.81
N GLY A 173 7.34 -6.02 15.57
CA GLY A 173 8.09 -4.94 16.25
C GLY A 173 9.48 -4.67 15.65
N ARG A 174 9.76 -5.21 14.46
CA ARG A 174 11.10 -5.26 13.84
C ARG A 174 11.25 -4.37 12.60
N MET A 175 10.19 -3.69 12.19
CA MET A 175 10.18 -2.86 10.99
C MET A 175 11.14 -1.68 11.12
N GLY A 176 12.05 -1.51 10.15
CA GLY A 176 12.98 -0.37 10.11
C GLY A 176 13.87 -0.25 11.34
N CYS A 177 14.10 -1.34 12.08
CA CYS A 177 15.06 -1.35 13.19
C CYS A 177 16.50 -1.08 12.70
N PRO A 178 17.41 -0.63 13.59
CA PRO A 178 18.80 -0.43 13.22
C PRO A 178 19.43 -1.71 12.65
N PRO A 179 20.30 -1.59 11.63
CA PRO A 179 21.05 -2.73 11.12
C PRO A 179 21.96 -3.31 12.21
N GLU A 180 22.20 -4.62 12.12
CA GLU A 180 23.15 -5.30 12.99
C GLU A 180 24.56 -4.69 12.85
N GLY A 181 25.27 -4.56 13.97
CA GLY A 181 26.62 -4.01 14.00
C GLY A 181 26.70 -2.48 14.13
N LEU A 182 25.57 -1.77 14.16
CA LEU A 182 25.55 -0.37 14.57
C LEU A 182 25.74 -0.25 16.09
N GLU A 183 26.59 0.66 16.53
CA GLU A 183 26.83 0.88 17.96
C GLU A 183 25.53 1.23 18.70
N GLN A 184 25.40 0.78 19.95
CA GLN A 184 24.16 0.92 20.72
C GLN A 184 23.73 2.39 20.91
N GLU A 185 24.68 3.29 21.16
CA GLU A 185 24.38 4.72 21.32
C GLU A 185 23.96 5.38 20.00
N MET A 186 24.55 4.99 18.87
CA MET A 186 24.12 5.42 17.54
C MET A 186 22.72 4.87 17.21
N SER A 187 22.47 3.62 17.56
CA SER A 187 21.17 2.96 17.38
C SER A 187 20.04 3.71 18.10
N LYS A 188 20.27 4.12 19.35
CA LYS A 188 19.33 4.93 20.16
C LYS A 188 19.02 6.29 19.53
N ARG A 189 19.98 6.90 18.83
CA ARG A 189 19.82 8.21 18.16
C ARG A 189 19.04 8.12 16.85
N MET A 190 19.15 7.00 16.15
CA MET A 190 18.57 6.83 14.83
C MET A 190 17.13 6.30 14.84
N TYR A 191 16.80 5.39 15.76
CA TYR A 191 15.66 4.49 15.56
C TYR A 191 14.70 4.43 16.74
N ALA A 192 13.42 4.68 16.44
CA ALA A 192 12.34 3.87 16.97
C ALA A 192 11.99 2.84 15.89
N CYS A 193 12.03 1.55 16.23
CA CYS A 193 11.48 0.51 15.36
C CYS A 193 9.99 0.79 15.09
N ASN A 194 9.46 0.20 14.02
CA ASN A 194 8.08 0.35 13.57
C ASN A 194 7.67 1.78 13.20
N THR A 195 8.60 2.58 12.66
CA THR A 195 8.29 3.92 12.16
C THR A 195 7.79 3.88 10.72
N LEU A 196 6.58 3.39 10.48
CA LEU A 196 5.99 3.31 9.13
C LEU A 196 5.42 4.65 8.63
N PRO A 197 5.40 4.89 7.30
CA PRO A 197 6.17 4.24 6.23
C PRO A 197 7.70 4.48 6.21
N TRP A 198 8.28 5.28 7.10
CA TRP A 198 9.71 5.65 7.05
C TRP A 198 10.67 4.45 7.17
N GLY A 199 10.23 3.39 7.86
CA GLY A 199 10.94 2.13 8.00
C GLY A 199 10.72 1.14 6.86
N CYS A 200 9.77 1.41 5.94
CA CYS A 200 9.46 0.51 4.84
C CYS A 200 10.69 0.20 3.98
N HIS A 201 10.70 -1.00 3.41
CA HIS A 201 11.74 -1.38 2.48
C HIS A 201 11.71 -0.47 1.22
N PRO A 202 12.85 0.02 0.70
CA PRO A 202 12.85 0.89 -0.49
C PRO A 202 12.22 0.28 -1.76
N PHE A 203 12.13 -1.05 -1.84
CA PHE A 203 11.43 -1.77 -2.92
C PHE A 203 9.93 -1.97 -2.68
N SER A 204 9.42 -1.63 -1.50
CA SER A 204 8.00 -1.64 -1.18
C SER A 204 7.28 -0.61 -2.04
N TYR A 205 6.17 -1.00 -2.67
CA TYR A 205 5.27 -0.06 -3.33
C TYR A 205 4.69 0.92 -2.30
N PHE A 206 4.34 0.46 -1.10
CA PHE A 206 3.90 1.34 -0.01
C PHE A 206 4.94 2.41 0.38
N ALA A 207 6.24 2.16 0.18
CA ALA A 207 7.27 3.19 0.39
C ALA A 207 7.16 4.39 -0.58
N SER A 208 6.40 4.26 -1.67
CA SER A 208 6.22 5.32 -2.68
C SER A 208 5.04 6.27 -2.40
N PHE A 209 4.30 6.09 -1.30
CA PHE A 209 3.24 7.01 -0.87
C PHE A 209 3.09 6.98 0.66
N ARG A 210 2.11 7.70 1.23
CA ARG A 210 2.01 7.88 2.68
C ARG A 210 0.88 7.13 3.37
N HIS A 211 -0.28 7.08 2.72
CA HIS A 211 -1.49 6.56 3.35
C HIS A 211 -2.21 5.61 2.39
N ASN A 212 -2.67 6.14 1.27
CA ASN A 212 -3.33 5.41 0.21
C ASN A 212 -2.92 5.96 -1.17
N THR A 213 -3.26 5.22 -2.21
CA THR A 213 -3.11 5.61 -3.62
C THR A 213 -4.16 4.91 -4.46
N ASN A 214 -4.31 5.29 -5.73
CA ASN A 214 -5.23 4.63 -6.65
C ASN A 214 -4.49 3.62 -7.52
N VAL A 215 -5.11 2.48 -7.77
CA VAL A 215 -4.58 1.40 -8.60
C VAL A 215 -5.57 1.07 -9.70
N TRP A 216 -5.05 0.94 -10.91
CA TRP A 216 -5.78 0.36 -12.04
C TRP A 216 -5.27 -1.05 -12.32
N ALA A 217 -6.13 -2.05 -12.13
CA ALA A 217 -5.91 -3.40 -12.63
C ALA A 217 -6.59 -3.57 -13.99
N ALA A 218 -5.85 -4.02 -15.00
CA ALA A 218 -6.39 -4.29 -16.32
C ALA A 218 -6.03 -5.72 -16.76
N ARG A 219 -7.04 -6.50 -17.11
CA ARG A 219 -6.88 -7.88 -17.58
C ARG A 219 -6.17 -7.92 -18.94
N THR A 220 -6.69 -7.16 -19.89
CA THR A 220 -5.99 -6.90 -21.15
C THR A 220 -5.16 -5.66 -20.95
N ARG A 221 -3.84 -5.80 -21.15
CA ARG A 221 -2.92 -4.67 -21.03
C ARG A 221 -3.35 -3.56 -22.00
N PRO A 222 -3.77 -2.40 -21.48
CA PRO A 222 -4.13 -1.27 -22.32
C PRO A 222 -2.89 -0.75 -23.05
N GLY A 223 -3.06 0.03 -24.11
CA GLY A 223 -1.96 0.70 -24.84
C GLY A 223 -1.25 1.80 -24.03
N VAL A 224 -1.04 1.60 -22.74
CA VAL A 224 -0.38 2.51 -21.81
C VAL A 224 1.13 2.45 -22.00
N LYS A 225 1.74 3.62 -22.16
CA LYS A 225 3.19 3.76 -22.10
C LYS A 225 3.66 3.61 -20.65
N LEU A 226 4.70 2.82 -20.43
CA LEU A 226 5.31 2.73 -19.11
C LEU A 226 6.26 3.89 -18.83
N LEU A 227 6.17 4.45 -17.62
CA LEU A 227 7.21 5.30 -17.03
C LEU A 227 8.34 4.48 -16.41
N GLY A 228 7.98 3.35 -15.79
CA GLY A 228 8.88 2.51 -15.01
C GLY A 228 8.09 1.65 -14.03
N ASP A 229 8.79 1.07 -13.05
CA ASP A 229 8.15 0.37 -11.94
C ASP A 229 7.68 1.40 -10.89
N ALA A 230 6.53 1.15 -10.26
CA ALA A 230 5.96 1.98 -9.20
C ALA A 230 6.73 1.79 -7.89
N LEU A 231 7.85 2.50 -7.76
CA LEU A 231 8.79 2.44 -6.64
C LEU A 231 9.12 3.84 -6.13
N VAL A 232 9.88 3.91 -5.04
CA VAL A 232 10.46 5.18 -4.60
C VAL A 232 11.36 5.75 -5.73
N PRO A 233 11.26 7.05 -6.07
CA PRO A 233 12.08 7.65 -7.11
C PRO A 233 13.58 7.42 -6.90
N GLY A 234 14.28 7.00 -7.95
CA GLY A 234 15.71 6.68 -7.92
C GLY A 234 16.05 5.26 -7.51
N VAL A 235 15.05 4.46 -7.10
CA VAL A 235 15.20 3.03 -6.80
C VAL A 235 14.77 2.20 -8.00
N ASN A 236 15.52 1.14 -8.29
CA ASN A 236 15.11 0.09 -9.23
C ASN A 236 15.28 -1.27 -8.55
N LEU A 237 14.53 -2.28 -8.98
CA LEU A 237 14.55 -3.62 -8.36
C LEU A 237 15.91 -4.35 -8.44
N THR A 238 16.87 -3.82 -9.20
CA THR A 238 18.22 -4.38 -9.31
C THR A 238 19.25 -3.67 -8.43
N ALA A 239 18.83 -2.66 -7.66
CA ALA A 239 19.72 -1.90 -6.79
C ALA A 239 20.22 -2.77 -5.63
N ASP A 240 21.52 -2.71 -5.37
CA ASP A 240 22.10 -3.39 -4.20
C ASP A 240 21.89 -2.54 -2.94
N LEU A 241 20.73 -2.70 -2.31
CA LEU A 241 20.37 -1.93 -1.12
C LEU A 241 21.13 -2.35 0.14
N SER A 242 21.74 -3.54 0.12
CA SER A 242 22.57 -4.08 1.19
C SER A 242 23.93 -3.38 1.24
N HIS A 243 24.49 -3.03 0.08
CA HIS A 243 25.79 -2.38 -0.01
C HIS A 243 25.74 -0.86 -0.17
N ARG A 244 24.60 -0.31 -0.63
CA ARG A 244 24.48 1.11 -0.94
C ARG A 244 23.67 1.86 0.11
N TYR A 245 24.32 2.83 0.74
CA TYR A 245 23.66 3.78 1.63
C TYR A 245 23.01 4.94 0.85
N ASP A 246 23.71 5.49 -0.14
CA ASP A 246 23.32 6.66 -0.92
C ASP A 246 22.44 6.32 -2.13
N ILE A 247 21.31 5.69 -1.85
CA ILE A 247 20.30 5.40 -2.87
C ILE A 247 19.43 6.63 -3.15
N PHE A 248 19.14 7.43 -2.12
CA PHE A 248 18.29 8.60 -2.24
C PHE A 248 19.13 9.87 -2.31
N THR A 249 19.11 10.55 -3.46
CA THR A 249 19.84 11.82 -3.63
C THR A 249 19.00 13.05 -3.28
N ASP A 250 17.67 12.97 -3.47
CA ASP A 250 16.76 14.10 -3.23
C ASP A 250 15.48 13.71 -2.49
N THR A 251 14.94 12.52 -2.72
CA THR A 251 13.67 12.06 -2.14
C THR A 251 13.85 10.71 -1.48
N SER A 252 13.46 10.58 -0.20
CA SER A 252 13.48 9.34 0.57
C SER A 252 12.19 8.54 0.41
N VAL A 253 12.11 7.40 1.12
CA VAL A 253 10.87 6.69 1.42
C VAL A 253 9.78 7.66 1.90
N GLY A 254 8.52 7.40 1.52
CA GLY A 254 7.35 8.24 1.80
C GLY A 254 7.30 9.53 0.97
N LEU A 255 8.08 9.59 -0.12
CA LEU A 255 8.26 10.74 -1.01
C LEU A 255 8.64 12.04 -0.29
N VAL A 256 9.41 11.94 0.79
CA VAL A 256 9.86 13.11 1.55
C VAL A 256 11.16 13.62 0.94
N ARG A 257 11.19 14.89 0.54
CA ARG A 257 12.45 15.52 0.10
C ARG A 257 13.44 15.54 1.26
N CYS A 258 14.67 15.08 1.03
CA CYS A 258 15.73 15.04 2.04
C CYS A 258 15.95 16.41 2.69
N GLY A 259 15.90 17.50 1.92
CA GLY A 259 15.99 18.87 2.45
C GLY A 259 14.84 19.33 3.37
N LYS A 260 13.79 18.51 3.54
CA LYS A 260 12.68 18.74 4.47
C LYS A 260 12.72 17.84 5.70
N ILE A 261 13.68 16.92 5.77
CA ILE A 261 13.89 16.02 6.90
C ILE A 261 14.81 16.72 7.92
N LYS A 262 14.50 16.58 9.21
CA LYS A 262 15.36 17.14 10.28
C LYS A 262 16.74 16.47 10.21
N ALA A 263 17.81 17.22 10.48
CA ALA A 263 19.18 16.76 10.34
C ALA A 263 19.45 15.39 10.98
N LYS A 264 19.09 15.22 12.26
CA LYS A 264 19.18 13.94 12.99
C LYS A 264 18.43 12.75 12.35
N ASP A 265 17.41 13.03 11.54
CA ASP A 265 16.55 12.03 10.90
C ASP A 265 16.99 11.76 9.45
N LEU A 266 17.96 12.49 8.90
CA LEU A 266 18.48 12.24 7.55
C LEU A 266 19.02 10.81 7.41
N PRO A 267 19.84 10.30 8.35
CA PRO A 267 20.48 9.02 8.08
C PRO A 267 19.56 7.81 8.09
N ARG A 268 18.54 7.82 8.97
CA ARG A 268 17.54 6.74 8.99
C ARG A 268 16.73 6.66 7.69
N ASN A 269 16.60 7.78 6.97
CA ASN A 269 15.93 7.85 5.68
C ASN A 269 16.89 7.63 4.51
N ARG A 270 18.14 7.23 4.78
CA ARG A 270 19.22 7.07 3.80
C ARG A 270 19.43 8.33 2.94
N CYS A 271 19.16 9.50 3.52
CA CYS A 271 19.50 10.79 2.92
C CYS A 271 20.94 11.18 3.29
N PRO A 272 21.68 11.86 2.39
CA PRO A 272 22.99 12.41 2.70
C PRO A 272 22.92 13.36 3.91
N CYS A 273 23.82 13.21 4.88
CA CYS A 273 23.90 14.12 6.00
C CYS A 273 24.49 15.47 5.54
N THR A 274 23.79 16.55 5.85
CA THR A 274 24.21 17.92 5.49
C THR A 274 24.67 18.75 6.69
N HIS A 275 24.63 18.17 7.90
CA HIS A 275 24.87 18.85 9.17
C HIS A 275 25.93 18.07 9.97
N GLU A 276 26.52 18.64 11.03
CA GLU A 276 27.55 17.94 11.81
C GLU A 276 26.98 16.82 12.69
N ASP A 277 25.77 17.00 13.19
CA ASP A 277 25.07 16.14 14.16
C ASP A 277 24.67 14.74 13.64
N CYS A 278 24.71 14.52 12.32
CA CYS A 278 24.39 13.24 11.68
C CYS A 278 25.58 12.56 10.97
N ARG A 279 26.78 13.17 10.96
CA ARG A 279 27.91 12.67 10.15
C ARG A 279 28.48 11.35 10.64
N ASP A 280 28.59 11.20 11.95
CA ASP A 280 29.11 9.98 12.58
C ASP A 280 28.20 8.78 12.28
N VAL A 281 26.89 8.99 12.36
CA VAL A 281 25.88 8.00 12.02
C VAL A 281 25.91 7.65 10.53
N GLU A 282 25.92 8.64 9.62
CA GLU A 282 26.04 8.36 8.19
C GLU A 282 27.33 7.57 7.88
N SER A 283 28.45 7.95 8.50
CA SER A 283 29.73 7.25 8.35
C SER A 283 29.64 5.79 8.78
N ALA A 284 29.03 5.53 9.94
CA ALA A 284 28.82 4.17 10.43
C ALA A 284 27.95 3.33 9.48
N LEU A 285 26.85 3.91 8.97
CA LEU A 285 25.98 3.24 8.00
C LEU A 285 26.70 2.96 6.69
N ARG A 286 27.52 3.89 6.18
CA ARG A 286 28.36 3.65 5.00
C ARG A 286 29.36 2.51 5.22
N GLN A 287 29.94 2.38 6.42
CA GLN A 287 30.82 1.26 6.77
C GLN A 287 30.08 -0.07 6.86
N LEU A 288 28.84 -0.08 7.35
CA LEU A 288 27.97 -1.26 7.33
C LEU A 288 27.57 -1.63 5.89
N GLY A 289 27.30 -0.64 5.05
CA GLY A 289 27.04 -0.82 3.62
C GLY A 289 28.22 -1.44 2.89
N ALA A 290 29.44 -1.00 3.18
CA ALA A 290 30.63 -1.64 2.62
C ALA A 290 30.76 -3.15 2.97
N LYS A 291 30.01 -3.63 3.97
CA LYS A 291 29.93 -5.04 4.38
C LYS A 291 28.65 -5.75 3.95
N GLY A 292 27.73 -5.08 3.24
CA GLY A 292 26.45 -5.65 2.83
C GLY A 292 25.42 -5.74 3.96
N LEU A 293 25.52 -4.90 5.00
CA LEU A 293 24.72 -5.01 6.23
C LEU A 293 23.63 -3.92 6.36
N LEU A 294 23.34 -3.15 5.31
CA LEU A 294 22.36 -2.06 5.39
C LEU A 294 20.91 -2.47 5.17
N GLU A 295 20.69 -3.61 4.50
CA GLU A 295 19.35 -4.00 4.09
C GLU A 295 18.40 -4.02 5.30
N PRO A 296 17.20 -3.42 5.21
CA PRO A 296 16.18 -3.69 6.19
C PRO A 296 15.95 -5.20 6.20
N ALA A 297 15.62 -5.77 7.36
CA ALA A 297 15.23 -7.17 7.40
C ALA A 297 14.17 -7.44 6.32
N PHE A 298 14.32 -8.53 5.58
CA PHE A 298 13.30 -9.04 4.67
C PHE A 298 12.80 -10.38 5.21
N VAL A 299 11.49 -10.54 5.24
CA VAL A 299 10.85 -11.80 5.60
C VAL A 299 10.03 -12.24 4.40
N GLN A 300 10.38 -13.41 3.85
CA GLN A 300 9.63 -13.97 2.73
C GLN A 300 8.18 -14.22 3.18
N PRO A 301 7.19 -13.50 2.61
CA PRO A 301 5.80 -13.73 2.95
C PRO A 301 5.29 -15.08 2.41
N PRO A 302 4.23 -15.66 3.01
CA PRO A 302 3.66 -16.93 2.59
C PRO A 302 2.84 -16.77 1.28
N LEU A 303 3.53 -16.57 0.14
CA LEU A 303 2.94 -16.21 -1.16
C LEU A 303 1.80 -17.10 -1.64
N GLU A 304 1.79 -18.38 -1.23
CA GLU A 304 0.71 -19.31 -1.58
C GLU A 304 -0.65 -18.83 -1.08
N GLN A 305 -0.71 -18.08 0.03
CA GLN A 305 -1.95 -17.53 0.59
C GLN A 305 -2.53 -16.39 -0.25
N TYR A 306 -1.79 -15.87 -1.23
CA TYR A 306 -2.15 -14.65 -1.96
C TYR A 306 -2.86 -14.91 -3.29
N ARG A 307 -3.11 -16.17 -3.65
CA ARG A 307 -3.86 -16.54 -4.85
C ARG A 307 -5.36 -16.28 -4.67
N ILE A 308 -6.04 -15.79 -5.71
CA ILE A 308 -7.50 -15.56 -5.69
C ILE A 308 -8.28 -16.82 -5.31
N ARG A 309 -7.80 -18.01 -5.72
CA ARG A 309 -8.44 -19.29 -5.33
C ARG A 309 -8.49 -19.54 -3.80
N ASN A 310 -7.63 -18.87 -3.04
CA ASN A 310 -7.51 -18.98 -1.59
C ASN A 310 -8.24 -17.83 -0.85
N TRP A 311 -8.96 -16.99 -1.59
CA TRP A 311 -9.83 -15.93 -1.08
C TRP A 311 -11.18 -16.48 -0.60
#